data_AF-A0A421JD99-F1
#
_entry.id   AF-A0A421JD99-F1
#
_cell.length_a   1.000
_cell.length_b   1.000
_cell.length_c   1.000
_cell.angle_alpha   90.00
_cell.angle_beta   90.00
_cell.angle_gamma   90.00
#
_symmetry.space_group_name_H-M   'P 1'
#
loop_
_entity.id
_entity.type
_entity.pdbx_description
1 polymer ?
#
loop_
_entity_poly.entity_id
_entity_poly.type
_entity_poly.pdbx_seq_one_letter_code
_entity_poly.pdbx_strand_id
1 'polypeptide(L)'
;MTTLIQDAIKTMGAPETSPSQTGASGGTKAPTSIAISASIRDWWNSSTQLMSADSSAKQGAKYLEAKLRNRKIEYDLYRSILSEEVHIMEPEPNSTTVGDMSTFPLACQMIDVEIAPDLYIHEVYLENNVDPDAERSDVVIIHGYMAASGYFVKNVEDILKAQPGVRLHVIDLPGFGNSSRPAFPRELLASLPTLEEQISQILQVENWFIDKIEAWRIKRNISTFELIGHSMGAYLSSCYLMKYNDQEDGTKLVSKFIVASPMGTESSYVSLINDKKYQYNHHQKGGDPLKELITSQRDNSVEVQANEELEQLWEYLGRPRIPGSIVLRKLWEWNKSPFQLLQTFGPFYSKLLSFWSFQRFRNLKSNDSGEQGVNVDLILTLHRYSYSIFNQYQGSGELAITKLVNHEVLARLPLCDRGLVEHLVESKVKTLWLYGDKDWMNSKGGRYICEKFEKMDKGLASHHVVKDAGHHIYLDNPPEFNRTCINFFFNSTD
;
A
#
# COMPACT_ATOMS: atom_id res chain seq x y z
N MET A 1 4.70 27.75 -14.24
CA MET A 1 5.18 26.35 -14.36
C MET A 1 5.80 25.83 -13.08
N THR A 2 6.68 26.59 -12.42
CA THR A 2 7.31 26.20 -11.13
C THR A 2 6.29 25.91 -10.01
N THR A 3 5.16 26.64 -9.99
CA THR A 3 4.07 26.45 -9.03
C THR A 3 3.34 25.11 -9.18
N LEU A 4 3.03 24.67 -10.41
CA LEU A 4 2.36 23.39 -10.66
C LEU A 4 3.21 22.19 -10.23
N ILE A 5 4.53 22.29 -10.41
CA ILE A 5 5.48 21.25 -10.01
C ILE A 5 5.61 21.20 -8.48
N GLN A 6 5.67 22.36 -7.82
CA GLN A 6 5.69 22.44 -6.36
C GLN A 6 4.41 21.86 -5.74
N ASP A 7 3.25 22.10 -6.36
CA ASP A 7 1.98 21.57 -5.88
C ASP A 7 1.84 20.06 -6.10
N ALA A 8 2.31 19.54 -7.25
CA ALA A 8 2.36 18.10 -7.49
C ALA A 8 3.30 17.38 -6.50
N ILE A 9 4.47 17.95 -6.21
CA ILE A 9 5.41 17.43 -5.20
C ILE A 9 4.81 17.48 -3.79
N LYS A 10 4.03 18.51 -3.45
CA LYS A 10 3.32 18.60 -2.15
C LYS A 10 2.28 17.50 -1.98
N THR A 11 1.57 17.10 -3.04
CA THR A 11 0.60 16.01 -2.97
C THR A 11 1.16 14.60 -2.92
N MET A 12 2.41 14.43 -3.32
CA MET A 12 3.11 13.16 -3.22
C MET A 12 3.70 12.91 -1.82
N GLY A 13 3.38 13.77 -0.86
CA GLY A 13 4.01 13.81 0.45
C GLY A 13 5.41 14.39 0.38
N ALA A 14 5.51 15.68 0.72
CA ALA A 14 6.79 16.24 1.09
C ALA A 14 7.21 15.60 2.42
N PRO A 15 8.41 15.01 2.54
CA PRO A 15 8.92 14.62 3.85
C PRO A 15 9.12 15.91 4.65
N GLU A 16 8.59 15.92 5.87
CA GLU A 16 8.61 17.08 6.73
C GLU A 16 10.06 17.44 7.10
N THR A 17 10.45 18.68 6.76
CA THR A 17 11.78 19.22 7.02
C THR A 17 12.02 19.29 8.53
N SER A 18 13.00 18.55 9.05
CA SER A 18 13.51 18.79 10.41
C SER A 18 14.21 20.16 10.50
N PRO A 19 14.19 20.84 11.66
CA PRO A 19 14.69 22.21 11.78
C PRO A 19 16.22 22.30 11.67
N SER A 20 16.65 23.48 11.26
CA SER A 20 18.01 23.97 11.05
C SER A 20 19.06 23.50 12.07
N GLN A 21 20.10 22.82 11.60
CA GLN A 21 21.42 22.91 12.22
C GLN A 21 22.25 23.96 11.48
N THR A 22 22.39 25.13 12.09
CA THR A 22 23.39 26.14 11.73
C THR A 22 24.75 25.67 12.21
N GLY A 23 25.59 25.20 11.30
CA GLY A 23 26.99 24.89 11.56
C GLY A 23 27.77 25.03 10.26
N ALA A 24 28.50 26.14 10.13
CA ALA A 24 29.35 26.40 8.99
C ALA A 24 30.54 25.43 8.96
N SER A 25 30.60 24.58 7.93
CA SER A 25 31.86 24.01 7.43
C SER A 25 31.71 23.76 5.94
N GLY A 26 32.74 24.11 5.17
CA GLY A 26 32.76 24.04 3.70
C GLY A 26 32.85 22.61 3.17
N GLY A 27 31.77 21.83 3.34
CA GLY A 27 31.57 20.55 2.67
C GLY A 27 30.76 20.71 1.40
N THR A 28 31.13 19.99 0.33
CA THR A 28 30.32 19.84 -0.88
C THR A 28 28.88 19.47 -0.49
N LYS A 29 27.91 20.35 -0.76
CA LYS A 29 26.49 20.08 -0.47
C LYS A 29 26.08 18.80 -1.19
N ALA A 30 25.50 17.85 -0.45
CA ALA A 30 24.94 16.64 -1.02
C ALA A 30 23.93 17.00 -2.13
N PRO A 31 23.93 16.28 -3.26
CA PRO A 31 23.03 16.56 -4.37
C PRO A 31 21.57 16.45 -3.91
N THR A 32 20.69 17.29 -4.49
CA THR A 32 19.25 17.32 -4.17
C THR A 32 18.38 16.67 -5.25
N SER A 33 19.00 16.22 -6.35
CA SER A 33 18.35 15.59 -7.51
C SER A 33 19.40 15.09 -8.51
N ILE A 34 19.01 14.25 -9.47
CA ILE A 34 19.89 13.77 -10.55
C ILE A 34 20.23 14.88 -11.56
N ALA A 35 21.28 14.74 -12.37
CA ALA A 35 21.54 15.67 -13.47
C ALA A 35 20.44 15.60 -14.57
N ILE A 36 20.22 16.69 -15.31
CA ILE A 36 19.27 16.69 -16.44
C ILE A 36 19.66 15.66 -17.50
N SER A 37 20.96 15.49 -17.77
CA SER A 37 21.48 14.46 -18.67
C SER A 37 21.14 13.04 -18.23
N ALA A 38 21.12 12.78 -16.92
CA ALA A 38 20.68 11.49 -16.37
C ALA A 38 19.17 11.29 -16.58
N SER A 39 18.36 12.33 -16.36
CA SER A 39 16.91 12.28 -16.63
C SER A 39 16.58 12.00 -18.11
N ILE A 40 17.32 12.62 -19.03
CA ILE A 40 17.18 12.35 -20.47
C ILE A 40 17.55 10.89 -20.78
N ARG A 41 18.64 10.38 -20.17
CA ARG A 41 19.08 8.99 -20.33
C ARG A 41 18.04 8.01 -19.79
N ASP A 42 17.48 8.29 -18.62
CA ASP A 42 16.41 7.49 -18.01
C ASP A 42 15.20 7.38 -18.94
N TRP A 43 14.79 8.51 -19.52
CA TRP A 43 13.66 8.56 -20.46
C TRP A 43 13.97 7.78 -21.75
N TRP A 44 15.14 7.98 -22.33
CA TRP A 44 15.55 7.30 -23.57
C TRP A 44 15.66 5.78 -23.40
N ASN A 45 16.12 5.34 -22.23
CA ASN A 45 16.32 3.92 -21.92
C ASN A 45 15.06 3.26 -21.33
N SER A 46 14.00 4.02 -21.08
CA SER A 46 12.75 3.47 -20.58
C SER A 46 11.94 2.85 -21.70
N SER A 47 11.51 1.61 -21.51
CA SER A 47 10.66 0.94 -22.47
C SER A 47 9.26 1.56 -22.48
N THR A 48 8.79 1.93 -23.66
CA THR A 48 7.40 2.34 -23.88
C THR A 48 6.42 1.17 -23.87
N GLN A 49 6.91 -0.08 -23.87
CA GLN A 49 6.06 -1.28 -23.91
C GLN A 49 5.23 -1.45 -22.62
N LEU A 50 5.72 -0.94 -21.48
CA LEU A 50 4.99 -0.96 -20.20
C LEU A 50 4.01 0.21 -20.05
N MET A 51 3.90 1.08 -21.06
CA MET A 51 3.03 2.27 -21.05
C MET A 51 1.68 2.04 -21.76
N SER A 52 1.40 0.80 -22.20
CA SER A 52 0.14 0.46 -22.89
C SER A 52 -0.81 -0.36 -22.02
N ALA A 53 -2.12 -0.12 -22.19
CA ALA A 53 -3.18 -0.93 -21.63
C ALA A 53 -3.47 -2.21 -22.44
N ASP A 54 -3.07 -2.22 -23.72
CA ASP A 54 -3.42 -3.23 -24.71
C ASP A 54 -2.83 -4.61 -24.37
N SER A 55 -3.68 -5.64 -24.26
CA SER A 55 -3.27 -7.02 -23.95
C SER A 55 -2.45 -7.65 -25.06
N SER A 56 -2.68 -7.30 -26.33
CA SER A 56 -1.91 -7.82 -27.46
C SER A 56 -0.43 -7.41 -27.40
N ALA A 57 -0.13 -6.28 -26.75
CA ALA A 57 1.22 -5.80 -26.52
C ALA A 57 1.94 -6.52 -25.35
N LYS A 58 1.20 -7.21 -24.47
CA LYS A 58 1.70 -7.79 -23.21
C LYS A 58 2.35 -9.18 -23.35
N GLN A 59 2.47 -9.70 -24.57
CA GLN A 59 3.07 -11.02 -24.84
C GLN A 59 4.29 -10.96 -25.78
N GLY A 60 4.65 -9.76 -26.27
CA GLY A 60 5.80 -9.58 -27.16
C GLY A 60 7.16 -9.66 -26.45
N ALA A 61 8.20 -10.09 -27.16
CA ALA A 61 9.57 -10.18 -26.62
C ALA A 61 10.06 -8.87 -25.98
N LYS A 62 9.73 -7.71 -26.56
CA LYS A 62 10.10 -6.39 -26.03
C LYS A 62 9.39 -6.06 -24.71
N TYR A 63 8.18 -6.58 -24.50
CA TYR A 63 7.45 -6.40 -23.24
C TYR A 63 8.09 -7.26 -22.14
N LEU A 64 8.43 -8.52 -22.45
CA LEU A 64 9.14 -9.41 -21.52
C LEU A 64 10.53 -8.86 -21.14
N GLU A 65 11.28 -8.32 -22.10
CA GLU A 65 12.55 -7.65 -21.84
C GLU A 65 12.39 -6.43 -20.92
N ALA A 66 11.35 -5.63 -21.13
CA ALA A 66 11.04 -4.48 -20.28
C ALA A 66 10.67 -4.88 -18.85
N LYS A 67 9.87 -5.95 -18.68
CA LYS A 67 9.55 -6.52 -17.37
C LYS A 67 10.80 -7.01 -16.66
N LEU A 68 11.64 -7.78 -17.36
CA LEU A 68 12.91 -8.28 -16.83
C LEU A 68 13.80 -7.12 -16.37
N ARG A 69 13.88 -6.03 -17.15
CA ARG A 69 14.63 -4.83 -16.76
C ARG A 69 14.12 -4.24 -15.44
N ASN A 70 12.81 -4.09 -15.26
CA ASN A 70 12.25 -3.57 -14.01
C ASN A 70 12.51 -4.51 -12.82
N ARG A 71 12.42 -5.83 -13.03
CA ARG A 71 12.77 -6.84 -12.01
C ARG A 71 14.25 -6.79 -11.65
N LYS A 72 15.15 -6.54 -12.61
CA LYS A 72 16.58 -6.33 -12.34
C LYS A 72 16.84 -5.07 -11.50
N ILE A 73 16.13 -3.98 -11.77
CA ILE A 73 16.22 -2.76 -10.93
C ILE A 73 15.79 -3.04 -9.49
N GLU A 74 14.74 -3.85 -9.30
CA GLU A 74 14.30 -4.28 -7.98
C GLU A 74 15.29 -5.24 -7.31
N TYR A 75 15.82 -6.21 -8.04
CA TYR A 75 16.90 -7.08 -7.57
C TYR A 75 18.11 -6.26 -7.08
N ASP A 76 18.55 -5.27 -7.86
CA ASP A 76 19.66 -4.38 -7.49
C ASP A 76 19.33 -3.60 -6.20
N LEU A 77 18.08 -3.19 -6.01
CA LEU A 77 17.63 -2.54 -4.78
C LEU A 77 17.73 -3.47 -3.57
N TYR A 78 17.18 -4.67 -3.65
CA TYR A 78 17.25 -5.64 -2.55
C TYR A 78 18.70 -6.05 -2.27
N ARG A 79 19.50 -6.32 -3.29
CA ARG A 79 20.92 -6.69 -3.12
C ARG A 79 21.74 -5.58 -2.48
N SER A 80 21.41 -4.31 -2.70
CA SER A 80 22.09 -3.16 -2.10
C SER A 80 21.82 -2.95 -0.60
N ILE A 81 20.85 -3.68 -0.03
CA ILE A 81 20.37 -3.46 1.34
C ILE A 81 20.40 -4.74 2.18
N LEU A 82 19.95 -5.87 1.61
CA LEU A 82 19.98 -7.15 2.30
C LEU A 82 21.42 -7.58 2.55
N SER A 83 21.67 -8.25 3.68
CA SER A 83 22.98 -8.85 3.97
C SER A 83 23.30 -10.00 3.03
N GLU A 84 24.59 -10.32 2.91
CA GLU A 84 25.09 -11.45 2.09
C GLU A 84 24.57 -12.82 2.56
N GLU A 85 23.99 -12.91 3.77
CA GLU A 85 23.35 -14.14 4.27
C GLU A 85 22.06 -14.49 3.50
N VAL A 86 21.38 -13.49 2.92
CA VAL A 86 20.18 -13.71 2.10
C VAL A 86 20.60 -13.94 0.66
N HIS A 87 20.42 -15.16 0.17
CA HIS A 87 20.62 -15.49 -1.23
C HIS A 87 19.44 -14.98 -2.06
N ILE A 88 19.71 -14.05 -2.98
CA ILE A 88 18.68 -13.52 -3.89
C ILE A 88 18.85 -14.20 -5.24
N MET A 89 17.82 -14.92 -5.70
CA MET A 89 17.83 -15.57 -7.01
C MET A 89 17.86 -14.51 -8.12
N GLU A 90 18.67 -14.74 -9.15
CA GLU A 90 18.74 -13.82 -10.29
C GLU A 90 17.38 -13.75 -11.02
N PRO A 91 16.94 -12.55 -11.44
CA PRO A 91 15.71 -12.38 -12.20
C PRO A 91 15.73 -13.09 -13.55
N GLU A 92 14.77 -13.98 -13.76
CA GLU A 92 14.50 -14.62 -15.05
C GLU A 92 13.26 -14.04 -15.74
N PRO A 93 13.17 -14.02 -17.09
CA PRO A 93 12.03 -13.43 -17.82
C PRO A 93 10.67 -14.01 -17.41
N ASN A 94 10.60 -15.33 -17.19
CA ASN A 94 9.37 -16.08 -16.94
C ASN A 94 9.34 -16.69 -15.52
N SER A 95 9.84 -15.96 -14.53
CA SER A 95 9.76 -16.34 -13.12
C SER A 95 8.31 -16.23 -12.62
N THR A 96 7.49 -17.26 -12.81
CA THR A 96 6.05 -17.28 -12.42
C THR A 96 5.75 -18.15 -11.21
N THR A 97 6.70 -19.00 -10.82
CA THR A 97 6.61 -19.89 -9.67
C THR A 97 7.89 -19.78 -8.85
N VAL A 98 7.78 -20.10 -7.56
CA VAL A 98 8.94 -20.19 -6.69
C VAL A 98 9.81 -21.37 -7.13
N GLY A 99 11.09 -21.12 -7.37
CA GLY A 99 12.07 -22.14 -7.69
C GLY A 99 12.47 -22.96 -6.44
N ASP A 100 13.32 -23.96 -6.61
CA ASP A 100 13.86 -24.67 -5.45
C ASP A 100 14.86 -23.76 -4.71
N MET A 101 14.46 -23.32 -3.51
CA MET A 101 15.27 -22.48 -2.61
C MET A 101 15.74 -23.23 -1.37
N SER A 102 15.45 -24.53 -1.25
CA SER A 102 15.72 -25.34 -0.05
C SER A 102 17.21 -25.46 0.29
N THR A 103 18.08 -25.21 -0.69
CA THR A 103 19.53 -25.28 -0.54
C THR A 103 20.14 -24.05 0.13
N PHE A 104 19.38 -22.95 0.25
CA PHE A 104 19.85 -21.71 0.86
C PHE A 104 19.14 -21.47 2.20
N PRO A 105 19.89 -21.24 3.30
CA PRO A 105 19.28 -21.01 4.62
C PRO A 105 18.32 -19.82 4.65
N LEU A 106 18.67 -18.73 3.96
CA LEU A 106 17.78 -17.58 3.75
C LEU A 106 17.75 -17.30 2.25
N ALA A 107 16.56 -17.27 1.66
CA ALA A 107 16.39 -17.11 0.22
C ALA A 107 15.37 -16.02 -0.11
N CYS A 108 15.56 -15.38 -1.26
CA CYS A 108 14.68 -14.37 -1.82
C CYS A 108 14.53 -14.59 -3.33
N GLN A 109 13.30 -14.52 -3.84
CA GLN A 109 13.02 -14.58 -5.27
C GLN A 109 11.89 -13.62 -5.64
N MET A 110 12.05 -12.94 -6.77
CA MET A 110 11.00 -12.12 -7.37
C MET A 110 10.24 -12.93 -8.43
N ILE A 111 8.92 -13.03 -8.26
CA ILE A 111 8.04 -13.82 -9.13
C ILE A 111 6.83 -13.01 -9.59
N ASP A 112 6.24 -13.41 -10.71
CA ASP A 112 4.94 -12.91 -11.17
C ASP A 112 3.91 -14.04 -11.13
N VAL A 113 3.06 -14.04 -10.11
CA VAL A 113 2.02 -15.05 -9.95
C VAL A 113 0.87 -14.75 -10.88
N GLU A 114 0.70 -15.57 -11.91
CA GLU A 114 -0.41 -15.43 -12.87
C GLU A 114 -1.74 -15.88 -12.25
N ILE A 115 -2.66 -14.93 -12.11
CA ILE A 115 -3.97 -15.13 -11.48
C ILE A 115 -5.12 -15.22 -12.51
N ALA A 116 -4.92 -14.67 -13.70
CA ALA A 116 -5.81 -14.80 -14.86
C ALA A 116 -5.02 -14.47 -16.15
N PRO A 117 -5.54 -14.76 -17.36
CA PRO A 117 -4.85 -14.40 -18.59
C PRO A 117 -4.45 -12.92 -18.63
N ASP A 118 -3.17 -12.65 -18.89
CA ASP A 118 -2.54 -11.31 -18.91
C ASP A 118 -2.63 -10.53 -17.58
N LEU A 119 -2.95 -11.21 -16.47
CA LEU A 119 -3.09 -10.63 -15.14
C LEU A 119 -2.24 -11.41 -14.14
N TYR A 120 -1.27 -10.73 -13.56
CA TYR A 120 -0.38 -11.28 -12.56
C TYR A 120 -0.19 -10.32 -11.38
N ILE A 121 0.04 -10.90 -10.21
CA ILE A 121 0.51 -10.20 -9.01
C ILE A 121 2.01 -10.43 -8.92
N HIS A 122 2.77 -9.34 -8.95
CA HIS A 122 4.18 -9.36 -8.67
C HIS A 122 4.42 -9.51 -7.18
N GLU A 123 5.39 -10.34 -6.84
CA GLU A 123 5.72 -10.68 -5.47
C GLU A 123 7.22 -10.80 -5.27
N VAL A 124 7.71 -10.20 -4.19
CA VAL A 124 9.01 -10.51 -3.61
C VAL A 124 8.77 -11.53 -2.50
N TYR A 125 9.16 -12.78 -2.76
CA TYR A 125 9.02 -13.91 -1.85
C TYR A 125 10.34 -14.16 -1.13
N LEU A 126 10.31 -14.26 0.20
CA LEU A 126 11.47 -14.63 1.01
C LEU A 126 11.14 -15.81 1.91
N GLU A 127 12.11 -16.68 2.18
CA GLU A 127 11.92 -17.87 3.00
C GLU A 127 13.13 -18.15 3.90
N ASN A 128 12.84 -18.50 5.16
CA ASN A 128 13.82 -18.89 6.16
C ASN A 128 13.83 -20.42 6.32
N ASN A 129 14.80 -21.05 5.66
CA ASN A 129 15.07 -22.49 5.64
C ASN A 129 16.18 -22.91 6.61
N VAL A 130 16.55 -22.08 7.59
CA VAL A 130 17.62 -22.40 8.56
C VAL A 130 17.31 -23.69 9.32
N ASP A 131 16.04 -23.91 9.65
CA ASP A 131 15.54 -25.15 10.23
C ASP A 131 14.44 -25.74 9.31
N PRO A 132 14.73 -26.80 8.54
CA PRO A 132 13.78 -27.43 7.64
C PRO A 132 12.56 -28.06 8.33
N ASP A 133 12.68 -28.35 9.64
CA ASP A 133 11.61 -28.95 10.43
C ASP A 133 10.73 -27.89 11.12
N ALA A 134 11.10 -26.61 11.03
CA ALA A 134 10.33 -25.52 11.62
C ALA A 134 8.95 -25.38 10.98
N GLU A 135 7.96 -25.05 11.82
CA GLU A 135 6.61 -24.81 11.35
C GLU A 135 6.57 -23.60 10.42
N ARG A 136 5.87 -23.77 9.30
CA ARG A 136 5.67 -22.73 8.30
C ARG A 136 4.87 -21.57 8.90
N SER A 137 5.39 -20.35 8.76
CA SER A 137 4.70 -19.12 9.17
C SER A 137 4.70 -18.11 8.03
N ASP A 138 3.58 -18.03 7.30
CA ASP A 138 3.42 -17.07 6.20
C ASP A 138 3.04 -15.68 6.73
N VAL A 139 3.74 -14.65 6.27
CA VAL A 139 3.41 -13.23 6.54
C VAL A 139 3.29 -12.49 5.21
N VAL A 140 2.14 -11.86 4.98
CA VAL A 140 1.83 -11.11 3.76
C VAL A 140 1.93 -9.62 4.04
N ILE A 141 2.64 -8.89 3.18
CA ILE A 141 2.81 -7.44 3.26
C ILE A 141 2.17 -6.79 2.03
N ILE A 142 1.19 -5.90 2.27
CA ILE A 142 0.43 -5.20 1.24
C ILE A 142 0.67 -3.69 1.36
N HIS A 143 1.29 -3.12 0.33
CA HIS A 143 1.63 -1.71 0.28
C HIS A 143 0.41 -0.81 -0.03
N GLY A 144 0.57 0.51 0.21
CA GLY A 144 -0.45 1.52 -0.10
C GLY A 144 -0.32 2.20 -1.47
N TYR A 145 -1.16 3.21 -1.71
CA TYR A 145 -1.06 4.06 -2.89
C TYR A 145 0.32 4.73 -2.99
N MET A 146 0.84 4.87 -4.20
CA MET A 146 2.20 5.40 -4.45
C MET A 146 3.33 4.67 -3.72
N ALA A 147 3.11 3.41 -3.36
CA ALA A 147 4.13 2.52 -2.83
C ALA A 147 4.28 1.27 -3.73
N ALA A 148 5.26 0.44 -3.40
CA ALA A 148 5.48 -0.88 -3.98
C ALA A 148 6.31 -1.71 -3.00
N SER A 149 6.46 -3.01 -3.29
CA SER A 149 7.20 -4.00 -2.50
C SER A 149 8.59 -3.52 -2.08
N GLY A 150 9.36 -2.91 -3.00
CA GLY A 150 10.74 -2.46 -2.76
C GLY A 150 10.89 -1.38 -1.69
N TYR A 151 9.80 -0.75 -1.25
CA TYR A 151 9.89 0.19 -0.12
C TYR A 151 9.94 -0.50 1.25
N PHE A 152 9.64 -1.80 1.33
CA PHE A 152 9.79 -2.60 2.55
C PHE A 152 11.17 -3.27 2.68
N VAL A 153 12.10 -2.96 1.79
CA VAL A 153 13.42 -3.61 1.69
C VAL A 153 14.26 -3.56 2.98
N LYS A 154 14.04 -2.55 3.84
CA LYS A 154 14.70 -2.44 5.16
C LYS A 154 14.01 -3.21 6.28
N ASN A 155 12.89 -3.86 5.98
CA ASN A 155 12.03 -4.51 6.95
C ASN A 155 12.05 -6.02 6.78
N VAL A 156 12.11 -6.49 5.53
CA VAL A 156 11.99 -7.91 5.20
C VAL A 156 13.04 -8.79 5.87
N GLU A 157 14.30 -8.35 5.98
CA GLU A 157 15.36 -9.20 6.53
C GLU A 157 15.17 -9.48 8.03
N ASP A 158 14.87 -8.44 8.81
CA ASP A 158 14.65 -8.57 10.25
C ASP A 158 13.43 -9.45 10.54
N ILE A 159 12.35 -9.28 9.76
CA ILE A 159 11.14 -10.09 9.92
C ILE A 159 11.40 -11.54 9.49
N LEU A 160 12.12 -11.75 8.39
CA LEU A 160 12.51 -13.08 7.89
C LEU A 160 13.34 -13.84 8.92
N LYS A 161 14.27 -13.15 9.59
CA LYS A 161 15.17 -13.72 10.61
C LYS A 161 14.52 -13.86 11.99
N ALA A 162 13.27 -13.43 12.17
CA ALA A 162 12.62 -13.43 13.48
C ALA A 162 12.52 -14.84 14.09
N GLN A 163 12.20 -15.84 13.27
CA GLN A 163 12.25 -17.26 13.63
C GLN A 163 12.39 -18.13 12.36
N PRO A 164 12.91 -19.36 12.46
CA PRO A 164 12.90 -20.31 11.34
C PRO A 164 11.47 -20.60 10.84
N GLY A 165 11.35 -20.97 9.57
CA GLY A 165 10.04 -21.29 8.95
C GLY A 165 9.23 -20.07 8.49
N VAL A 166 9.68 -18.84 8.76
CA VAL A 166 9.04 -17.61 8.27
C VAL A 166 9.13 -17.53 6.74
N ARG A 167 7.99 -17.22 6.12
CA ARG A 167 7.84 -16.97 4.69
C ARG A 167 7.20 -15.60 4.48
N LEU A 168 7.91 -14.70 3.82
CA LEU A 168 7.43 -13.36 3.56
C LEU A 168 6.92 -13.24 2.12
N HIS A 169 5.73 -12.67 1.99
CA HIS A 169 5.06 -12.43 0.73
C HIS A 169 4.81 -10.92 0.58
N VAL A 170 5.73 -10.21 -0.08
CA VAL A 170 5.57 -8.76 -0.31
C VAL A 170 4.99 -8.57 -1.70
N ILE A 171 3.69 -8.25 -1.77
CA ILE A 171 2.95 -8.22 -3.04
C ILE A 171 2.69 -6.79 -3.52
N ASP A 172 2.78 -6.60 -4.83
CA ASP A 172 2.33 -5.39 -5.49
C ASP A 172 0.86 -5.48 -5.89
N LEU A 173 0.05 -4.50 -5.51
CA LEU A 173 -1.36 -4.45 -5.89
C LEU A 173 -1.52 -4.26 -7.41
N PRO A 174 -2.62 -4.77 -8.04
CA PRO A 174 -2.87 -4.56 -9.46
C PRO A 174 -2.87 -3.09 -9.86
N GLY A 175 -2.05 -2.72 -10.85
CA GLY A 175 -1.85 -1.33 -11.27
C GLY A 175 -0.74 -0.59 -10.53
N PHE A 176 -0.03 -1.24 -9.61
CA PHE A 176 1.09 -0.69 -8.85
C PHE A 176 2.35 -1.52 -9.01
N GLY A 177 3.49 -0.95 -8.60
CA GLY A 177 4.79 -1.63 -8.63
C GLY A 177 5.11 -2.30 -9.96
N ASN A 178 5.56 -3.55 -9.88
CA ASN A 178 5.84 -4.43 -11.01
C ASN A 178 4.65 -5.33 -11.40
N SER A 179 3.54 -5.28 -10.65
CA SER A 179 2.30 -6.00 -10.94
C SER A 179 1.69 -5.59 -12.28
N SER A 180 0.87 -6.50 -12.82
CA SER A 180 0.11 -6.22 -14.04
C SER A 180 -0.78 -4.99 -13.89
N ARG A 181 -0.96 -4.26 -15.00
CA ARG A 181 -1.75 -3.02 -15.06
C ARG A 181 -2.94 -3.20 -16.00
N PRO A 182 -3.97 -3.96 -15.60
CA PRO A 182 -5.15 -4.16 -16.42
C PRO A 182 -5.92 -2.84 -16.60
N ALA A 183 -6.71 -2.76 -17.67
CA ALA A 183 -7.66 -1.67 -17.84
C ALA A 183 -8.68 -1.70 -16.70
N PHE A 184 -9.00 -0.53 -16.13
CA PHE A 184 -10.02 -0.44 -15.10
C PHE A 184 -11.42 -0.44 -15.73
N PRO A 185 -12.40 -1.14 -15.14
CA PRO A 185 -13.78 -1.14 -15.66
C PRO A 185 -14.34 0.29 -15.70
N ARG A 186 -14.84 0.73 -16.85
CA ARG A 186 -15.30 2.13 -17.05
C ARG A 186 -16.61 2.40 -16.33
N GLU A 187 -17.44 1.38 -16.17
CA GLU A 187 -18.68 1.37 -15.40
C GLU A 187 -18.43 1.73 -13.93
N LEU A 188 -17.30 1.29 -13.36
CA LEU A 188 -16.89 1.65 -12.00
C LEU A 188 -16.38 3.09 -11.89
N LEU A 189 -16.17 3.77 -13.04
CA LEU A 189 -15.78 5.18 -13.10
C LEU A 189 -16.96 6.14 -13.32
N ALA A 190 -18.14 5.62 -13.67
CA ALA A 190 -19.32 6.42 -13.95
C ALA A 190 -19.75 7.25 -12.73
N SER A 191 -20.43 8.37 -12.99
CA SER A 191 -21.19 9.09 -11.97
C SER A 191 -22.54 8.42 -11.82
N LEU A 192 -22.94 8.07 -10.60
CA LEU A 192 -24.17 7.33 -10.32
C LEU A 192 -25.17 8.23 -9.57
N PRO A 193 -26.46 8.22 -9.95
CA PRO A 193 -27.44 9.18 -9.46
C PRO A 193 -27.92 8.89 -8.04
N THR A 194 -28.02 7.63 -7.63
CA THR A 194 -28.53 7.28 -6.29
C THR A 194 -27.41 6.94 -5.32
N LEU A 195 -27.66 7.16 -4.02
CA LEU A 195 -26.72 6.82 -2.94
C LEU A 195 -26.42 5.31 -2.90
N GLU A 196 -27.44 4.48 -3.13
CA GLU A 196 -27.31 3.02 -3.16
C GLU A 196 -26.36 2.55 -4.27
N GLU A 197 -26.54 3.08 -5.48
CA GLU A 197 -25.66 2.79 -6.61
C GLU A 197 -24.23 3.28 -6.35
N GLN A 198 -24.07 4.44 -5.70
CA GLN A 198 -22.75 4.94 -5.32
C GLN A 198 -22.06 4.02 -4.30
N ILE A 199 -22.76 3.56 -3.26
CA ILE A 199 -22.23 2.59 -2.29
C ILE A 199 -21.84 1.29 -3.00
N SER A 200 -22.74 0.74 -3.82
CA SER A 200 -22.49 -0.48 -4.59
C SER A 200 -21.27 -0.34 -5.52
N GLN A 201 -21.07 0.82 -6.16
CA GLN A 201 -19.88 1.10 -6.95
C GLN A 201 -18.61 1.01 -6.10
N ILE A 202 -18.57 1.61 -4.91
CA ILE A 202 -17.38 1.56 -4.06
C ILE A 202 -17.07 0.12 -3.63
N LEU A 203 -18.09 -0.65 -3.25
CA LEU A 203 -17.93 -2.07 -2.93
C LEU A 203 -17.39 -2.89 -4.12
N GLN A 204 -17.87 -2.62 -5.34
CA GLN A 204 -17.35 -3.27 -6.54
C GLN A 204 -15.89 -2.87 -6.85
N VAL A 205 -15.51 -1.61 -6.59
CA VAL A 205 -14.12 -1.16 -6.69
C VAL A 205 -13.24 -1.89 -5.68
N GLU A 206 -13.69 -2.04 -4.42
CA GLU A 206 -12.98 -2.80 -3.38
C GLU A 206 -12.82 -4.28 -3.79
N ASN A 207 -13.93 -4.94 -4.14
CA ASN A 207 -13.96 -6.32 -4.64
C ASN A 207 -12.99 -6.52 -5.80
N TRP A 208 -12.88 -5.55 -6.71
CA TRP A 208 -11.96 -5.65 -7.83
C TRP A 208 -10.50 -5.85 -7.39
N PHE A 209 -10.07 -5.28 -6.25
CA PHE A 209 -8.74 -5.53 -5.67
C PHE A 209 -8.71 -6.80 -4.82
N ILE A 210 -9.61 -6.94 -3.85
CA ILE A 210 -9.52 -8.01 -2.85
C ILE A 210 -9.73 -9.40 -3.47
N ASP A 211 -10.51 -9.50 -4.55
CA ASP A 211 -10.70 -10.77 -5.27
C ASP A 211 -9.41 -11.21 -5.99
N LYS A 212 -8.55 -10.26 -6.38
CA LYS A 212 -7.24 -10.55 -6.99
C LYS A 212 -6.19 -10.93 -5.95
N ILE A 213 -6.27 -10.34 -4.76
CA ILE A 213 -5.48 -10.78 -3.60
C ILE A 213 -5.85 -12.22 -3.26
N GLU A 214 -7.16 -12.54 -3.24
CA GLU A 214 -7.62 -13.90 -2.98
C GLU A 214 -7.19 -14.90 -4.06
N ALA A 215 -7.33 -14.51 -5.34
CA ALA A 215 -6.85 -15.35 -6.44
C ALA A 215 -5.34 -15.63 -6.34
N TRP A 216 -4.54 -14.63 -5.92
CA TRP A 216 -3.12 -14.81 -5.64
C TRP A 216 -2.89 -15.78 -4.47
N ARG A 217 -3.59 -15.62 -3.35
CA ARG A 217 -3.46 -16.50 -2.17
C ARG A 217 -3.73 -17.96 -2.54
N ILE A 218 -4.82 -18.20 -3.26
CA ILE A 218 -5.21 -19.54 -3.75
C ILE A 218 -4.11 -20.09 -4.66
N LYS A 219 -3.62 -19.31 -5.63
CA LYS A 219 -2.53 -19.72 -6.53
C LYS A 219 -1.23 -20.05 -5.79
N ARG A 220 -0.96 -19.37 -4.68
CA ARG A 220 0.20 -19.60 -3.83
C ARG A 220 0.02 -20.73 -2.81
N ASN A 221 -1.16 -21.34 -2.75
CA ASN A 221 -1.51 -22.39 -1.78
C ASN A 221 -1.20 -21.97 -0.33
N ILE A 222 -1.60 -20.75 0.04
CA ILE A 222 -1.44 -20.22 1.40
C ILE A 222 -2.76 -20.43 2.14
N SER A 223 -2.81 -21.37 3.08
CA SER A 223 -4.02 -21.68 3.86
C SER A 223 -4.30 -20.63 4.93
N THR A 224 -3.26 -20.22 5.67
CA THR A 224 -3.33 -19.24 6.76
C THR A 224 -2.09 -18.35 6.70
N PHE A 225 -2.21 -17.10 7.11
CA PHE A 225 -1.10 -16.15 7.11
C PHE A 225 -1.34 -14.98 8.06
N GLU A 226 -0.26 -14.32 8.47
CA GLU A 226 -0.33 -13.05 9.18
C GLU A 226 -0.22 -11.88 8.21
N LEU A 227 -0.88 -10.76 8.52
CA LEU A 227 -1.05 -9.67 7.56
C LEU A 227 -0.47 -8.36 8.05
N ILE A 228 0.28 -7.69 7.19
CA ILE A 228 0.67 -6.28 7.33
C ILE A 228 0.05 -5.52 6.16
N GLY A 229 -0.83 -4.56 6.45
CA GLY A 229 -1.37 -3.65 5.46
C GLY A 229 -0.91 -2.22 5.74
N HIS A 230 -0.50 -1.49 4.69
CA HIS A 230 -0.17 -0.07 4.78
C HIS A 230 -1.17 0.81 4.02
N SER A 231 -1.66 1.90 4.63
CA SER A 231 -2.43 2.95 3.93
C SER A 231 -3.64 2.40 3.16
N MET A 232 -3.73 2.63 1.84
CA MET A 232 -4.76 2.01 0.99
C MET A 232 -4.72 0.46 1.05
N GLY A 233 -3.54 -0.13 1.16
CA GLY A 233 -3.37 -1.57 1.35
C GLY A 233 -3.95 -2.05 2.67
N ALA A 234 -3.86 -1.26 3.75
CA ALA A 234 -4.49 -1.56 5.04
C ALA A 234 -6.03 -1.48 4.96
N TYR A 235 -6.55 -0.49 4.25
CA TYR A 235 -7.98 -0.35 3.99
C TYR A 235 -8.52 -1.54 3.19
N LEU A 236 -7.85 -1.90 2.09
CA LEU A 236 -8.23 -3.05 1.26
C LEU A 236 -8.05 -4.37 2.01
N SER A 237 -7.00 -4.51 2.82
CA SER A 237 -6.79 -5.66 3.71
C SER A 237 -7.94 -5.82 4.70
N SER A 238 -8.44 -4.71 5.27
CA SER A 238 -9.60 -4.75 6.17
C SER A 238 -10.86 -5.23 5.42
N CYS A 239 -11.07 -4.76 4.19
CA CYS A 239 -12.18 -5.23 3.33
C CYS A 239 -12.01 -6.71 2.94
N TYR A 240 -10.78 -7.14 2.68
CA TYR A 240 -10.44 -8.52 2.38
C TYR A 240 -10.80 -9.44 3.55
N LEU A 241 -10.43 -9.06 4.78
CA LEU A 241 -10.78 -9.84 5.97
C LEU A 241 -12.29 -9.99 6.12
N MET A 242 -13.04 -8.88 6.01
CA MET A 242 -14.50 -8.92 6.08
C MET A 242 -15.18 -9.84 5.06
N LYS A 243 -14.54 -10.10 3.92
CA LYS A 243 -15.10 -10.96 2.87
C LYS A 243 -14.61 -12.40 2.93
N TYR A 244 -13.33 -12.60 3.27
CA TYR A 244 -12.63 -13.87 3.08
C TYR A 244 -12.09 -14.49 4.36
N ASN A 245 -12.03 -13.78 5.49
CA ASN A 245 -11.38 -14.33 6.68
C ASN A 245 -12.11 -15.56 7.23
N ASP A 246 -13.44 -15.58 7.11
CA ASP A 246 -14.27 -16.71 7.53
C ASP A 246 -14.37 -17.75 6.43
N GLN A 247 -13.74 -18.91 6.63
CA GLN A 247 -13.83 -20.04 5.71
C GLN A 247 -15.01 -20.95 6.07
N GLU A 248 -15.53 -21.69 5.08
CA GLU A 248 -16.68 -22.59 5.26
C GLU A 248 -16.41 -23.73 6.25
N ASP A 249 -15.15 -24.16 6.39
CA ASP A 249 -14.71 -25.18 7.33
C ASP A 249 -14.46 -24.65 8.76
N GLY A 250 -14.74 -23.36 8.99
CA GLY A 250 -14.55 -22.68 10.27
C GLY A 250 -13.14 -22.16 10.51
N THR A 251 -12.18 -22.41 9.60
CA THR A 251 -10.83 -21.86 9.70
C THR A 251 -10.82 -20.36 9.45
N LYS A 252 -9.83 -19.67 10.03
CA LYS A 252 -9.58 -18.23 9.79
C LYS A 252 -8.32 -18.09 8.96
N LEU A 253 -8.40 -17.33 7.87
CA LEU A 253 -7.23 -17.08 7.01
C LEU A 253 -6.15 -16.28 7.73
N VAL A 254 -6.56 -15.28 8.54
CA VAL A 254 -5.66 -14.37 9.25
C VAL A 254 -6.02 -14.31 10.72
N SER A 255 -5.01 -14.43 11.58
CA SER A 255 -5.16 -14.39 13.03
C SER A 255 -4.66 -13.09 13.66
N LYS A 256 -3.63 -12.47 13.06
CA LYS A 256 -3.02 -11.21 13.49
C LYS A 256 -2.86 -10.27 12.29
N PHE A 257 -3.27 -9.02 12.49
CA PHE A 257 -3.25 -7.99 11.45
C PHE A 257 -2.62 -6.69 11.96
N ILE A 258 -1.50 -6.29 11.35
CA ILE A 258 -0.89 -4.97 11.56
C ILE A 258 -1.50 -3.99 10.56
N VAL A 259 -2.17 -2.98 11.09
CA VAL A 259 -2.87 -1.94 10.36
C VAL A 259 -2.02 -0.67 10.41
N ALA A 260 -1.10 -0.51 9.46
CA ALA A 260 -0.14 0.58 9.45
C ALA A 260 -0.65 1.79 8.66
N SER A 261 -0.78 2.94 9.33
CA SER A 261 -1.25 4.20 8.77
C SER A 261 -2.48 4.07 7.84
N PRO A 262 -3.53 3.33 8.23
CA PRO A 262 -4.66 3.04 7.36
C PRO A 262 -5.37 4.30 6.87
N MET A 263 -5.85 4.22 5.64
CA MET A 263 -6.82 5.15 5.10
C MET A 263 -8.22 4.84 5.64
N GLY A 264 -9.04 5.87 5.85
CA GLY A 264 -10.47 5.72 6.13
C GLY A 264 -10.83 5.18 7.51
N THR A 265 -10.04 5.46 8.54
CA THR A 265 -10.35 5.00 9.92
C THR A 265 -11.49 5.73 10.58
N GLU A 266 -11.77 6.95 10.17
CA GLU A 266 -12.78 7.81 10.75
C GLU A 266 -13.85 8.19 9.73
N SER A 267 -15.05 8.41 10.25
CA SER A 267 -16.19 8.89 9.49
C SER A 267 -16.01 10.34 9.05
N SER A 268 -16.58 10.71 7.89
CA SER A 268 -16.37 12.02 7.28
C SER A 268 -17.60 12.58 6.59
N TYR A 269 -17.61 13.88 6.26
CA TYR A 269 -18.69 14.48 5.46
C TYR A 269 -18.83 13.88 4.05
N VAL A 270 -17.84 13.11 3.60
CA VAL A 270 -17.82 12.40 2.31
C VAL A 270 -18.39 10.98 2.43
N SER A 271 -18.52 10.46 3.66
CA SER A 271 -19.00 9.12 3.90
C SER A 271 -20.43 8.95 3.41
N LEU A 272 -20.62 7.93 2.58
CA LEU A 272 -21.91 7.56 2.00
C LEU A 272 -22.80 6.80 3.00
N ILE A 273 -22.22 6.38 4.13
CA ILE A 273 -22.85 5.55 5.16
C ILE A 273 -22.96 6.26 6.52
N ASN A 274 -22.93 7.60 6.52
CA ASN A 274 -23.17 8.38 7.74
C ASN A 274 -24.60 8.23 8.28
N ASP A 275 -25.54 7.88 7.41
CA ASP A 275 -26.89 7.57 7.83
C ASP A 275 -26.92 6.16 8.42
N LYS A 276 -27.45 6.03 9.64
CA LYS A 276 -27.59 4.76 10.36
C LYS A 276 -28.32 3.69 9.53
N LYS A 277 -29.18 4.09 8.58
CA LYS A 277 -29.86 3.14 7.68
C LYS A 277 -28.93 2.44 6.69
N TYR A 278 -27.70 2.91 6.50
CA TYR A 278 -26.72 2.32 5.58
C TYR A 278 -25.48 1.77 6.30
N GLN A 279 -25.41 1.88 7.63
CA GLN A 279 -24.39 1.25 8.48
C GLN A 279 -24.75 -0.23 8.71
N TYR A 280 -24.70 -1.04 7.66
CA TYR A 280 -24.95 -2.48 7.78
C TYR A 280 -23.66 -3.25 8.03
N ASN A 281 -23.68 -4.05 9.09
CA ASN A 281 -22.63 -5.01 9.40
C ASN A 281 -22.86 -6.27 8.57
N HIS A 282 -21.98 -6.53 7.60
CA HIS A 282 -22.09 -7.66 6.67
C HIS A 282 -21.74 -9.03 7.28
N HIS A 283 -21.46 -9.13 8.59
CA HIS A 283 -20.99 -10.38 9.19
C HIS A 283 -22.01 -11.47 9.43
N GLN A 284 -23.30 -11.15 9.39
CA GLN A 284 -24.31 -12.17 9.64
C GLN A 284 -24.89 -12.69 8.33
N LYS A 285 -24.23 -13.73 7.81
CA LYS A 285 -24.64 -14.69 6.75
C LYS A 285 -24.03 -14.42 5.38
N GLY A 286 -23.22 -15.38 4.92
CA GLY A 286 -22.96 -15.60 3.51
C GLY A 286 -24.29 -15.74 2.75
N GLY A 287 -24.69 -14.65 2.09
CA GLY A 287 -25.90 -14.51 1.31
C GLY A 287 -25.76 -13.28 0.41
N ASP A 288 -26.25 -13.39 -0.82
CA ASP A 288 -26.12 -12.39 -1.87
C ASP A 288 -26.65 -10.99 -1.43
N PRO A 289 -25.77 -9.99 -1.24
CA PRO A 289 -26.12 -8.65 -0.79
C PRO A 289 -27.18 -7.96 -1.67
N LEU A 290 -27.26 -8.36 -2.94
CA LEU A 290 -28.16 -7.76 -3.91
C LEU A 290 -29.63 -8.12 -3.67
N LYS A 291 -29.92 -9.25 -3.05
CA LYS A 291 -31.31 -9.72 -2.90
C LYS A 291 -32.08 -8.96 -1.82
N GLU A 292 -31.40 -8.41 -0.83
CA GLU A 292 -32.02 -7.67 0.26
C GLU A 292 -32.27 -6.19 -0.11
N LEU A 293 -31.36 -5.58 -0.90
CA LEU A 293 -31.47 -4.22 -1.44
C LEU A 293 -32.66 -4.02 -2.39
N ILE A 294 -33.01 -5.03 -3.19
CA ILE A 294 -34.16 -4.99 -4.12
C ILE A 294 -35.51 -4.82 -3.37
N THR A 295 -35.57 -5.17 -2.09
CA THR A 295 -36.83 -5.20 -1.32
C THR A 295 -37.14 -3.90 -0.58
N SER A 296 -36.21 -2.95 -0.50
CA SER A 296 -36.39 -1.70 0.23
C SER A 296 -36.33 -0.47 -0.69
N GLN A 297 -37.08 -0.49 -1.79
CA GLN A 297 -37.37 0.73 -2.55
C GLN A 297 -38.70 1.34 -2.10
N ARG A 298 -38.60 2.46 -1.38
CA ARG A 298 -39.50 3.64 -1.40
C ARG A 298 -39.07 4.60 -0.28
N ASP A 299 -38.14 5.52 -0.57
CA ASP A 299 -38.49 6.94 -0.50
C ASP A 299 -37.36 7.86 -0.99
N ASN A 300 -37.81 8.98 -1.57
CA ASN A 300 -37.04 9.98 -2.29
C ASN A 300 -36.14 10.85 -1.38
N SER A 301 -35.07 11.37 -2.00
CA SER A 301 -34.29 12.57 -1.64
C SER A 301 -33.79 12.67 -0.19
N VAL A 302 -32.51 12.33 0.02
CA VAL A 302 -31.77 12.76 1.21
C VAL A 302 -30.69 13.75 0.78
N GLU A 303 -30.93 15.03 1.03
CA GLU A 303 -29.84 16.00 1.19
C GLU A 303 -29.06 15.60 2.44
N VAL A 304 -27.76 15.35 2.29
CA VAL A 304 -26.84 15.09 3.40
C VAL A 304 -26.69 16.37 4.21
N GLN A 305 -27.60 16.60 5.17
CA GLN A 305 -27.42 17.63 6.18
C GLN A 305 -26.28 17.22 7.12
N ALA A 306 -25.34 18.13 7.34
CA ALA A 306 -24.27 17.97 8.31
C ALA A 306 -24.87 17.66 9.69
N ASN A 307 -24.58 16.47 10.21
CA ASN A 307 -25.04 16.02 11.52
C ASN A 307 -24.16 16.69 12.61
N GLU A 308 -24.77 17.37 13.59
CA GLU A 308 -24.05 17.98 14.73
C GLU A 308 -23.16 16.96 15.47
N GLU A 309 -23.56 15.68 15.52
CA GLU A 309 -22.74 14.60 16.08
C GLU A 309 -21.45 14.36 15.28
N LEU A 310 -21.51 14.51 13.95
CA LEU A 310 -20.35 14.37 13.07
C LEU A 310 -19.41 15.56 13.26
N GLU A 311 -19.95 16.77 13.39
CA GLU A 311 -19.13 17.97 13.67
C GLU A 311 -18.40 17.86 15.01
N GLN A 312 -19.08 17.41 16.07
CA GLN A 312 -18.47 17.16 17.38
C GLN A 312 -17.41 16.04 17.31
N LEU A 313 -17.66 14.97 16.55
CA LEU A 313 -16.68 13.93 16.30
C LEU A 313 -15.44 14.48 15.58
N TRP A 314 -15.61 15.39 14.61
CA TRP A 314 -14.51 16.04 13.90
C TRP A 314 -13.75 17.06 14.76
N GLU A 315 -14.41 17.78 15.66
CA GLU A 315 -13.75 18.62 16.66
C GLU A 315 -12.86 17.78 17.58
N TYR A 316 -13.34 16.59 17.97
CA TYR A 316 -12.59 15.66 18.81
C TYR A 316 -11.43 14.97 18.08
N LEU A 317 -11.70 14.40 16.89
CA LEU A 317 -10.75 13.63 16.10
C LEU A 317 -9.76 14.50 15.30
N GLY A 318 -10.10 15.74 14.95
CA GLY A 318 -9.29 16.58 14.06
C GLY A 318 -9.26 16.05 12.61
N ARG A 319 -8.87 16.91 11.65
CA ARG A 319 -8.84 16.58 10.21
C ARG A 319 -7.46 16.12 9.72
N PRO A 320 -7.38 15.19 8.74
CA PRO A 320 -6.16 14.95 7.99
C PRO A 320 -5.58 16.26 7.45
N ARG A 321 -4.26 16.42 7.52
CA ARG A 321 -3.58 17.67 7.16
C ARG A 321 -3.04 17.61 5.73
N ILE A 322 -3.91 17.80 4.74
CA ILE A 322 -3.50 17.89 3.33
C ILE A 322 -3.64 19.34 2.84
N PRO A 323 -2.65 19.93 2.17
CA PRO A 323 -2.78 21.28 1.61
C PRO A 323 -3.89 21.30 0.54
N GLY A 324 -4.96 22.04 0.80
CA GLY A 324 -6.06 22.21 -0.15
C GLY A 324 -5.60 22.93 -1.43
N SER A 325 -5.57 22.22 -2.55
CA SER A 325 -5.27 22.81 -3.86
C SER A 325 -6.43 22.57 -4.83
N ILE A 326 -6.94 23.65 -5.43
CA ILE A 326 -8.05 23.64 -6.40
C ILE A 326 -7.72 22.75 -7.61
N VAL A 327 -6.43 22.64 -7.95
CA VAL A 327 -5.94 21.81 -9.07
C VAL A 327 -6.18 20.33 -8.77
N LEU A 328 -5.88 19.87 -7.56
CA LEU A 328 -6.06 18.47 -7.16
C LEU A 328 -7.51 18.06 -7.16
N ARG A 329 -8.39 18.94 -6.65
CA ARG A 329 -9.84 18.71 -6.67
C ARG A 329 -10.34 18.45 -8.09
N LYS A 330 -9.96 19.30 -9.05
CA LYS A 330 -10.33 19.13 -10.47
C LYS A 330 -9.74 17.87 -11.11
N LEU A 331 -8.52 17.49 -10.76
CA LEU A 331 -7.91 16.26 -11.26
C LEU A 331 -8.64 15.01 -10.78
N TRP A 332 -9.00 15.00 -9.50
CA TRP A 332 -9.79 13.93 -8.89
C TRP A 332 -11.17 13.79 -9.53
N GLU A 333 -11.86 14.92 -9.77
CA GLU A 333 -13.15 14.97 -10.49
C GLU A 333 -13.06 14.40 -11.92
N TRP A 334 -11.93 14.59 -12.59
CA TRP A 334 -11.69 14.07 -13.95
C TRP A 334 -11.19 12.62 -13.97
N ASN A 335 -11.07 11.95 -12.83
CA ASN A 335 -10.42 10.65 -12.68
C ASN A 335 -9.01 10.64 -13.31
N LYS A 336 -8.26 11.74 -13.17
CA LYS A 336 -6.87 11.85 -13.62
C LYS A 336 -5.94 11.98 -12.43
N SER A 337 -4.95 11.11 -12.36
CA SER A 337 -3.93 11.18 -11.32
C SER A 337 -2.91 12.29 -11.60
N PRO A 338 -2.34 12.94 -10.56
CA PRO A 338 -1.19 13.85 -10.70
C PRO A 338 -0.02 13.22 -11.48
N PHE A 339 0.21 11.91 -11.37
CA PHE A 339 1.29 11.22 -12.09
C PHE A 339 1.05 11.11 -13.59
N GLN A 340 -0.20 10.90 -14.00
CA GLN A 340 -0.54 10.92 -15.42
C GLN A 340 -0.15 12.25 -16.06
N LEU A 341 -0.25 13.37 -15.33
CA LEU A 341 0.25 14.65 -15.78
C LEU A 341 1.77 14.74 -15.73
N LEU A 342 2.41 14.30 -14.65
CA LEU A 342 3.87 14.36 -14.50
C LEU A 342 4.61 13.56 -15.58
N GLN A 343 4.07 12.42 -16.00
CA GLN A 343 4.63 11.62 -17.09
C GLN A 343 4.62 12.35 -18.46
N THR A 344 3.70 13.31 -18.67
CA THR A 344 3.66 14.09 -19.93
C THR A 344 4.87 15.02 -20.10
N PHE A 345 5.63 15.28 -19.04
CA PHE A 345 6.86 16.08 -19.09
C PHE A 345 8.04 15.34 -19.74
N GLY A 346 7.85 14.08 -20.15
CA GLY A 346 8.80 13.31 -20.95
C GLY A 346 10.19 13.24 -20.30
N PRO A 347 11.25 13.72 -20.97
CA PRO A 347 12.63 13.58 -20.49
C PRO A 347 12.94 14.32 -19.18
N PHE A 348 12.06 15.22 -18.71
CA PHE A 348 12.23 15.92 -17.42
C PHE A 348 11.52 15.23 -16.25
N TYR A 349 10.71 14.20 -16.51
CA TYR A 349 9.94 13.51 -15.48
C TYR A 349 10.84 12.89 -14.40
N SER A 350 11.90 12.16 -14.78
CA SER A 350 12.86 11.57 -13.83
C SER A 350 13.55 12.64 -12.96
N LYS A 351 13.89 13.80 -13.53
CA LYS A 351 14.46 14.93 -12.79
C LYS A 351 13.51 15.43 -11.70
N LEU A 352 12.23 15.62 -12.03
CA LEU A 352 11.21 16.06 -11.06
C LEU A 352 11.02 15.03 -9.96
N LEU A 353 10.87 13.76 -10.34
CA LEU A 353 10.74 12.66 -9.38
C LEU A 353 11.97 12.56 -8.47
N SER A 354 13.17 12.75 -9.02
CA SER A 354 14.40 12.68 -8.22
C SER A 354 14.47 13.75 -7.13
N PHE A 355 13.88 14.92 -7.33
CA PHE A 355 13.82 15.93 -6.27
C PHE A 355 13.01 15.40 -5.07
N TRP A 356 11.89 14.72 -5.35
CA TRP A 356 11.10 14.04 -4.32
C TRP A 356 11.89 12.88 -3.70
N SER A 357 12.46 11.97 -4.50
CA SER A 357 13.21 10.81 -4.01
C SER A 357 14.38 11.20 -3.10
N PHE A 358 15.16 12.21 -3.50
CA PHE A 358 16.30 12.69 -2.70
C PHE A 358 15.87 13.31 -1.38
N GLN A 359 14.73 13.99 -1.37
CA GLN A 359 14.20 14.59 -0.16
C GLN A 359 13.60 13.52 0.77
N ARG A 360 12.92 12.50 0.21
CA ARG A 360 12.26 11.41 0.95
C ARG A 360 13.25 10.42 1.55
N PHE A 361 14.28 10.05 0.80
CA PHE A 361 15.22 9.00 1.18
C PHE A 361 16.49 9.54 1.85
N ARG A 362 16.58 10.85 2.10
CA ARG A 362 17.79 11.51 2.64
C ARG A 362 18.32 10.91 3.94
N ASN A 363 17.41 10.42 4.78
CA ASN A 363 17.75 9.89 6.11
C ASN A 363 17.94 8.37 6.11
N LEU A 364 17.83 7.70 4.96
CA LEU A 364 18.02 6.26 4.86
C LEU A 364 19.51 5.89 4.89
N LYS A 365 19.91 5.09 5.88
CA LYS A 365 21.24 4.47 5.98
C LYS A 365 21.25 3.05 5.39
N SER A 366 22.37 2.55 4.86
CA SER A 366 22.46 1.12 4.50
C SER A 366 22.84 0.29 5.73
N ASN A 367 22.61 -1.03 5.68
CA ASN A 367 22.88 -1.93 6.81
C ASN A 367 24.39 -2.05 7.12
N ASP A 368 25.25 -1.88 6.10
CA ASP A 368 26.71 -2.04 6.23
C ASP A 368 27.51 -0.75 6.43
N SER A 369 26.88 0.43 6.34
CA SER A 369 27.63 1.69 6.45
C SER A 369 27.67 2.23 7.88
N GLY A 370 28.77 1.96 8.57
CA GLY A 370 29.17 2.63 9.82
C GLY A 370 29.50 4.13 9.67
N GLU A 371 29.17 4.76 8.54
CA GLU A 371 29.51 6.15 8.25
C GLU A 371 28.37 7.13 8.58
N GLN A 372 28.75 8.24 9.22
CA GLN A 372 27.88 9.40 9.40
C GLN A 372 27.77 10.18 8.09
N GLY A 373 26.71 9.96 7.31
CA GLY A 373 26.47 10.70 6.08
C GLY A 373 25.19 10.31 5.34
N VAL A 374 24.80 11.12 4.35
CA VAL A 374 23.70 10.80 3.42
C VAL A 374 24.22 9.75 2.42
N ASN A 375 23.63 8.56 2.40
CA ASN A 375 23.99 7.51 1.45
C ASN A 375 23.36 7.82 0.07
N VAL A 376 24.10 8.56 -0.76
CA VAL A 376 23.63 9.01 -2.08
C VAL A 376 23.38 7.84 -3.01
N ASP A 377 24.16 6.76 -2.93
CA ASP A 377 23.99 5.59 -3.80
C ASP A 377 22.69 4.86 -3.51
N LEU A 378 22.36 4.66 -2.23
CA LEU A 378 21.07 4.09 -1.81
C LEU A 378 19.88 4.95 -2.29
N ILE A 379 19.99 6.27 -2.15
CA ILE A 379 18.97 7.21 -2.65
C ILE A 379 18.81 7.08 -4.17
N LEU A 380 19.92 6.93 -4.90
CA LEU A 380 19.89 6.75 -6.36
C LEU A 380 19.27 5.41 -6.75
N THR A 381 19.56 4.33 -6.02
CA THR A 381 18.95 3.01 -6.26
C THR A 381 17.45 3.04 -6.01
N LEU A 382 17.02 3.62 -4.89
CA LEU A 382 15.59 3.85 -4.61
C LEU A 382 14.94 4.76 -5.65
N HIS A 383 15.61 5.82 -6.08
CA HIS A 383 15.12 6.69 -7.16
C HIS A 383 14.93 5.92 -8.47
N ARG A 384 15.88 5.07 -8.86
CA ARG A 384 15.77 4.24 -10.07
C ARG A 384 14.58 3.30 -9.98
N TYR A 385 14.39 2.67 -8.82
CA TYR A 385 13.24 1.80 -8.55
C TYR A 385 11.92 2.59 -8.60
N SER A 386 11.81 3.70 -7.87
CA SER A 386 10.64 4.60 -7.91
C SER A 386 10.33 5.04 -9.33
N TYR A 387 11.34 5.43 -10.11
CA TYR A 387 11.16 5.81 -11.50
C TYR A 387 10.68 4.62 -12.35
N SER A 388 11.23 3.41 -12.19
CA SER A 388 10.80 2.25 -12.98
C SER A 388 9.36 1.82 -12.69
N ILE A 389 8.88 1.96 -11.46
CA ILE A 389 7.48 1.61 -11.10
C ILE A 389 6.49 2.73 -11.45
N PHE A 390 6.89 4.01 -11.30
CA PHE A 390 6.03 5.15 -11.60
C PHE A 390 6.08 5.57 -13.06
N ASN A 391 7.03 5.10 -13.86
CA ASN A 391 7.10 5.32 -15.31
C ASN A 391 6.50 4.15 -16.10
N GLN A 392 5.37 3.63 -15.63
CA GLN A 392 4.56 2.62 -16.30
C GLN A 392 3.14 3.14 -16.52
N TYR A 393 2.33 2.38 -17.27
CA TYR A 393 0.94 2.70 -17.54
C TYR A 393 0.17 3.02 -16.25
N GLN A 394 -0.41 4.22 -16.18
CA GLN A 394 -1.21 4.65 -15.04
C GLN A 394 -2.64 4.13 -15.22
N GLY A 395 -2.86 2.88 -14.80
CA GLY A 395 -4.08 2.12 -15.04
C GLY A 395 -4.98 1.99 -13.80
N SER A 396 -5.38 0.76 -13.49
CA SER A 396 -6.36 0.41 -12.45
C SER A 396 -6.15 1.07 -11.09
N GLY A 397 -4.94 1.04 -10.54
CA GLY A 397 -4.64 1.60 -9.23
C GLY A 397 -4.95 3.08 -9.09
N GLU A 398 -4.50 3.87 -10.08
CA GLU A 398 -4.66 5.33 -10.13
C GLU A 398 -6.10 5.77 -10.38
N LEU A 399 -6.88 4.95 -11.10
CA LEU A 399 -8.29 5.23 -11.38
C LEU A 399 -9.21 4.78 -10.26
N ALA A 400 -8.88 3.69 -9.58
CA ALA A 400 -9.70 3.17 -8.49
C ALA A 400 -9.66 4.06 -7.25
N ILE A 401 -8.48 4.60 -6.90
CA ILE A 401 -8.34 5.44 -5.72
C ILE A 401 -9.23 6.69 -5.77
N THR A 402 -9.52 7.21 -6.98
CA THR A 402 -10.43 8.36 -7.14
C THR A 402 -11.88 8.07 -6.78
N LYS A 403 -12.22 6.77 -6.67
CA LYS A 403 -13.51 6.29 -6.19
C LYS A 403 -13.51 5.98 -4.70
N LEU A 404 -12.43 5.41 -4.17
CA LEU A 404 -12.36 5.05 -2.75
C LEU A 404 -12.34 6.28 -1.82
N VAL A 405 -11.63 7.34 -2.21
CA VAL A 405 -11.49 8.57 -1.42
C VAL A 405 -11.78 9.84 -2.21
N ASN A 406 -12.00 10.95 -1.51
CA ASN A 406 -11.92 12.29 -2.11
C ASN A 406 -10.46 12.79 -2.19
N HIS A 407 -10.29 14.00 -2.71
CA HIS A 407 -9.01 14.70 -2.82
C HIS A 407 -8.33 15.04 -1.47
N GLU A 408 -9.05 14.92 -0.35
CA GLU A 408 -8.52 15.06 1.01
C GLU A 408 -8.19 13.70 1.66
N VAL A 409 -8.25 12.62 0.87
CA VAL A 409 -8.00 11.24 1.33
C VAL A 409 -9.05 10.76 2.35
N LEU A 410 -10.23 11.37 2.34
CA LEU A 410 -11.38 10.94 3.13
C LEU A 410 -12.11 9.81 2.40
N ALA A 411 -12.28 8.68 3.08
CA ALA A 411 -12.97 7.50 2.53
C ALA A 411 -14.47 7.73 2.36
N ARG A 412 -14.99 7.22 1.24
CA ARG A 412 -16.44 7.17 0.99
C ARG A 412 -17.14 6.09 1.81
N LEU A 413 -16.44 5.00 2.14
CA LEU A 413 -16.91 3.92 3.02
C LEU A 413 -15.91 3.70 4.18
N PRO A 414 -15.92 4.55 5.21
CA PRO A 414 -14.96 4.48 6.32
C PRO A 414 -15.05 3.16 7.10
N LEU A 415 -13.90 2.66 7.56
CA LEU A 415 -13.74 1.39 8.27
C LEU A 415 -14.52 1.35 9.60
N CYS A 416 -14.62 2.48 10.31
CA CYS A 416 -15.26 2.51 11.62
C CYS A 416 -16.78 2.32 11.60
N ASP A 417 -17.44 2.53 10.45
CA ASP A 417 -18.91 2.59 10.35
C ASP A 417 -19.51 1.43 9.54
N ARG A 418 -18.70 0.43 9.19
CA ARG A 418 -19.10 -0.66 8.28
C ARG A 418 -18.97 -2.06 8.85
N GLY A 419 -19.00 -2.22 10.17
CA GLY A 419 -19.02 -3.54 10.83
C GLY A 419 -17.65 -4.21 11.01
N LEU A 420 -16.54 -3.52 10.72
CA LEU A 420 -15.20 -4.09 10.79
C LEU A 420 -14.82 -4.55 12.20
N VAL A 421 -15.13 -3.77 13.23
CA VAL A 421 -14.72 -4.09 14.61
C VAL A 421 -15.45 -5.34 15.08
N GLU A 422 -16.75 -5.38 14.83
CA GLU A 422 -17.61 -6.50 15.14
C GLU A 422 -17.09 -7.78 14.46
N HIS A 423 -16.70 -7.69 13.18
CA HIS A 423 -16.09 -8.80 12.46
C HIS A 423 -14.87 -9.38 13.16
N LEU A 424 -13.91 -8.50 13.45
CA LEU A 424 -12.58 -8.89 13.88
C LEU A 424 -12.65 -9.42 15.32
N VAL A 425 -13.58 -8.90 16.12
CA VAL A 425 -13.92 -9.46 17.44
C VAL A 425 -14.55 -10.84 17.32
N GLU A 426 -15.51 -11.04 16.41
CA GLU A 426 -16.15 -12.34 16.18
C GLU A 426 -15.14 -13.38 15.65
N SER A 427 -14.25 -12.95 14.76
CA SER A 427 -13.20 -13.77 14.16
C SER A 427 -11.96 -13.95 15.05
N LYS A 428 -11.92 -13.30 16.22
CA LYS A 428 -10.76 -13.28 17.13
C LYS A 428 -9.44 -12.84 16.48
N VAL A 429 -9.51 -11.92 15.53
CA VAL A 429 -8.33 -11.35 14.88
C VAL A 429 -7.69 -10.32 15.82
N LYS A 430 -6.45 -10.55 16.22
CA LYS A 430 -5.66 -9.59 16.98
C LYS A 430 -5.16 -8.50 16.04
N THR A 431 -5.30 -7.23 16.42
CA THR A 431 -4.90 -6.08 15.60
C THR A 431 -3.90 -5.16 16.29
N LEU A 432 -2.99 -4.61 15.49
CA LEU A 432 -2.09 -3.55 15.90
C LEU A 432 -2.22 -2.36 14.96
N TRP A 433 -2.72 -1.25 15.48
CA TRP A 433 -2.93 0.00 14.77
C TRP A 433 -1.70 0.89 14.94
N LEU A 434 -0.92 1.03 13.87
CA LEU A 434 0.40 1.65 13.91
C LEU A 434 0.39 2.98 13.15
N TYR A 435 0.89 4.06 13.77
CA TYR A 435 0.98 5.39 13.15
C TYR A 435 2.35 6.02 13.39
N GLY A 436 2.77 6.93 12.52
CA GLY A 436 3.89 7.84 12.80
C GLY A 436 3.46 9.04 13.63
N ASP A 437 4.36 9.62 14.42
CA ASP A 437 4.10 10.85 15.17
C ASP A 437 3.91 12.11 14.29
N LYS A 438 4.36 12.05 13.03
CA LYS A 438 4.23 13.06 11.99
C LYS A 438 3.38 12.57 10.81
N ASP A 439 2.52 11.58 11.05
CA ASP A 439 1.64 11.03 10.02
C ASP A 439 0.56 12.05 9.62
N TRP A 440 0.29 12.11 8.31
CA TRP A 440 -0.79 12.93 7.77
C TRP A 440 -2.17 12.26 7.92
N MET A 441 -2.20 10.96 8.21
CA MET A 441 -3.39 10.18 8.51
C MET A 441 -3.72 10.39 9.99
N ASN A 442 -5.02 10.38 10.30
CA ASN A 442 -5.47 10.69 11.63
C ASN A 442 -5.28 9.51 12.59
N SER A 443 -4.23 9.54 13.41
CA SER A 443 -3.99 8.51 14.44
C SER A 443 -5.11 8.42 15.48
N LYS A 444 -5.88 9.50 15.69
CA LYS A 444 -7.05 9.43 16.59
C LYS A 444 -8.16 8.55 16.03
N GLY A 445 -8.28 8.41 14.70
CA GLY A 445 -9.21 7.46 14.07
C GLY A 445 -8.89 6.01 14.45
N GLY A 446 -7.61 5.63 14.38
CA GLY A 446 -7.16 4.30 14.84
C GLY A 446 -7.36 4.08 16.35
N ARG A 447 -7.11 5.11 17.17
CA ARG A 447 -7.42 5.05 18.62
C ARG A 447 -8.91 4.84 18.86
N TYR A 448 -9.77 5.56 18.14
CA TYR A 448 -11.22 5.41 18.24
C TYR A 448 -11.67 3.99 17.88
N ILE A 449 -11.09 3.38 16.85
CA ILE A 449 -11.34 1.97 16.54
C ILE A 449 -10.90 1.05 17.70
N CYS A 450 -9.70 1.25 18.27
CA CYS A 450 -9.25 0.47 19.42
C CYS A 450 -10.17 0.62 20.64
N GLU A 451 -10.71 1.81 20.90
CA GLU A 451 -11.70 2.04 21.95
C GLU A 451 -13.01 1.28 21.70
N LYS A 452 -13.41 1.05 20.43
CA LYS A 452 -14.54 0.18 20.10
C LYS A 452 -14.22 -1.29 20.41
N PHE A 453 -13.02 -1.76 20.06
CA PHE A 453 -12.56 -3.12 20.41
C PHE A 453 -12.62 -3.34 21.92
N GLU A 454 -12.04 -2.44 22.73
CA GLU A 454 -11.99 -2.55 24.19
C GLU A 454 -13.38 -2.61 24.86
N LYS A 455 -14.41 -2.09 24.21
CA LYS A 455 -15.81 -2.19 24.69
C LYS A 455 -16.43 -3.56 24.41
N MET A 456 -15.93 -4.29 23.42
CA MET A 456 -16.47 -5.58 22.99
C MET A 456 -15.64 -6.77 23.49
N ASP A 457 -14.32 -6.72 23.28
CA ASP A 457 -13.37 -7.75 23.71
C ASP A 457 -11.98 -7.15 23.94
N LYS A 458 -11.51 -7.20 25.19
CA LYS A 458 -10.28 -6.52 25.61
C LYS A 458 -9.05 -7.27 25.11
N GLY A 459 -8.04 -6.53 24.68
CA GLY A 459 -6.76 -7.10 24.26
C GLY A 459 -6.68 -7.63 22.82
N LEU A 460 -7.78 -7.57 22.06
CA LEU A 460 -7.77 -7.86 20.62
C LEU A 460 -7.25 -6.70 19.76
N ALA A 461 -7.12 -5.49 20.30
CA ALA A 461 -6.56 -4.35 19.57
C ALA A 461 -5.57 -3.57 20.42
N SER A 462 -4.52 -3.08 19.79
CA SER A 462 -3.55 -2.18 20.41
C SER A 462 -3.21 -1.03 19.45
N HIS A 463 -2.92 0.14 20.01
CA HIS A 463 -2.57 1.34 19.26
C HIS A 463 -1.15 1.79 19.62
N HIS A 464 -0.27 1.92 18.63
CA HIS A 464 1.12 2.34 18.83
C HIS A 464 1.48 3.50 17.89
N VAL A 465 2.20 4.49 18.43
CA VAL A 465 2.72 5.63 17.65
C VAL A 465 4.24 5.56 17.66
N VAL A 466 4.80 5.37 16.47
CA VAL A 466 6.24 5.33 16.21
C VAL A 466 6.77 6.75 16.16
N LYS A 467 7.82 7.01 16.94
CA LYS A 467 8.46 8.33 16.99
C LYS A 467 9.31 8.57 15.75
N ASP A 468 9.46 9.83 15.39
CA ASP A 468 10.26 10.28 14.25
C ASP A 468 9.89 9.61 12.91
N ALA A 469 8.61 9.33 12.74
CA ALA A 469 8.07 8.67 11.56
C ALA A 469 6.85 9.43 11.01
N GLY A 470 6.76 9.53 9.68
CA GLY A 470 5.57 9.99 9.00
C GLY A 470 4.70 8.82 8.54
N HIS A 471 4.02 9.01 7.41
CA HIS A 471 3.10 8.02 6.85
C HIS A 471 3.75 6.70 6.40
N HIS A 472 5.01 6.72 5.96
CA HIS A 472 5.72 5.52 5.53
C HIS A 472 6.62 5.05 6.68
N ILE A 473 6.00 4.62 7.78
CA ILE A 473 6.65 4.27 9.04
C ILE A 473 7.82 3.30 8.82
N TYR A 474 7.60 2.31 7.96
CA TYR A 474 8.57 1.27 7.59
C TYR A 474 9.82 1.80 6.87
N LEU A 475 9.74 2.97 6.23
CA LEU A 475 10.88 3.68 5.63
C LEU A 475 11.47 4.70 6.60
N ASP A 476 10.63 5.46 7.31
CA ASP A 476 11.06 6.60 8.12
C ASP A 476 11.75 6.15 9.42
N ASN A 477 11.26 5.08 10.06
CA ASN A 477 11.88 4.45 11.24
C ASN A 477 11.82 2.89 11.16
N PRO A 478 12.62 2.27 10.27
CA PRO A 478 12.63 0.82 10.07
C PRO A 478 12.93 0.03 11.36
N PRO A 479 13.91 0.39 12.22
CA PRO A 479 14.21 -0.39 13.42
C PRO A 479 13.02 -0.50 14.38
N GLU A 480 12.29 0.59 14.62
CA GLU A 480 11.12 0.55 15.49
C GLU A 480 9.95 -0.20 14.84
N PHE A 481 9.73 -0.01 13.54
CA PHE A 481 8.72 -0.75 12.78
C PHE A 481 8.98 -2.27 12.84
N ASN A 482 10.19 -2.71 12.50
CA ASN A 482 10.59 -4.12 12.46
C ASN A 482 10.41 -4.79 13.82
N ARG A 483 10.96 -4.17 14.88
CA ARG A 483 10.82 -4.65 16.25
C ARG A 483 9.35 -4.78 16.67
N THR A 484 8.52 -3.81 16.29
CA THR A 484 7.09 -3.80 16.60
C THR A 484 6.36 -4.94 15.88
N CYS A 485 6.64 -5.15 14.59
CA CYS A 485 6.07 -6.27 13.82
C CYS A 485 6.47 -7.63 14.39
N ILE A 486 7.76 -7.82 14.66
CA ILE A 486 8.30 -9.06 15.21
C ILE A 486 7.68 -9.36 16.58
N ASN A 487 7.59 -8.36 17.44
CA ASN A 487 6.99 -8.55 18.77
C ASN A 487 5.51 -8.94 18.68
N PHE A 488 4.78 -8.34 17.77
CA PHE A 488 3.36 -8.61 17.60
C PHE A 488 3.11 -10.02 17.05
N PHE A 489 3.83 -10.45 16.03
CA PHE A 489 3.63 -11.75 15.40
C PHE A 489 4.24 -12.91 16.19
N PHE A 490 5.47 -12.76 16.70
CA PHE A 490 6.27 -13.88 17.19
C PHE A 490 6.51 -13.86 18.70
N ASN A 491 6.51 -12.69 19.35
CA ASN A 491 6.82 -12.55 20.78
C ASN A 491 5.62 -12.21 21.66
N SER A 492 4.39 -12.40 21.17
CA SER A 492 3.20 -12.23 22.02
C SER A 492 3.18 -13.36 23.07
N THR A 493 3.72 -13.09 24.25
CA THR A 493 3.35 -13.79 25.48
C THR A 493 1.86 -13.58 25.70
N ASP A 494 1.10 -14.67 25.73
CA ASP A 494 -0.27 -14.70 26.26
C ASP A 494 -0.34 -14.12 27.68
#